data_AF-A0A6A6M2G6-F1
#
_entry.id   AF-A0A6A6M2G6-F1
#
_cell.length_a   1.000
_cell.length_b   1.000
_cell.length_c   1.000
_cell.angle_alpha   90.00
_cell.angle_beta   90.00
_cell.angle_gamma   90.00
#
_symmetry.space_group_name_H-M   'P 1'
#
loop_
_entity.id
_entity.type
_entity.pdbx_description
1 polymer ?
#
loop_
_entity_poly.entity_id
_entity_poly.type
_entity_poly.pdbx_seq_one_letter_code
_entity_poly.pdbx_strand_id
1 'polypeptide(L)'
;MLSGFMSDLIGIHAIFGAFVFGLTIPKEGEFARRLIIRIEDFVSGLLLPLYFASSGLKTDVAKIRGVQAWGLLVLVVSTACAGKILGTFVVAMLCMIPARESLALGVLMNTKELVELIVLNIGKEKKILNDEMFAILVLMAIFTSLMTTPTVMAIYKPSRRACQAERQSPSDENSHGTTKDQIEAAFEAYGHATPLTIRHSTSISALSTMHEDICHVAEDKRVAMIILPFHKQWREGEEDEDVGLKWREVNQNVLKNSPCSVAIVVDCGFSGTDQEAYDGTDQEVGTATTIYRRVCILFLGGPDDRKALEVGARMAEHPAITVTLIRFQVQAGLESRNSSNNFRDKEMDEVAVEELRRKCNGSVKYVEKDVNNVSEEVLNIGQSRAFDLFIVGREVSVAKLADNQAEHPELGLIGDILASSHNGMARSVLVIQQKPPTCQ
;
A
#
# COMPACT_ATOMS: atom_id res chain seq x y z
N MET A 1 35.48 12.79 4.59
CA MET A 1 36.63 13.23 5.42
C MET A 1 37.79 13.70 4.54
N LEU A 2 38.38 12.83 3.71
CA LEU A 2 39.51 13.21 2.83
C LEU A 2 39.16 14.33 1.84
N SER A 3 37.99 14.25 1.17
CA SER A 3 37.54 15.29 0.23
C SER A 3 37.26 16.65 0.89
N GLY A 4 36.75 16.64 2.12
CA GLY A 4 36.53 17.84 2.92
C GLY A 4 37.85 18.51 3.33
N PHE A 5 38.83 17.70 3.76
CA PHE A 5 40.16 18.19 4.11
C PHE A 5 40.90 18.80 2.91
N MET A 6 40.81 18.16 1.74
CA MET A 6 41.35 18.72 0.49
C MET A 6 40.69 20.04 0.10
N SER A 7 39.38 20.19 0.32
CA SER A 7 38.68 21.45 0.01
C SER A 7 39.08 22.58 0.97
N ASP A 8 39.26 22.25 2.25
CA ASP A 8 39.71 23.22 3.26
C ASP A 8 41.14 23.72 2.98
N LEU A 9 42.03 22.83 2.50
CA LEU A 9 43.38 23.18 2.01
C LEU A 9 43.37 24.16 0.83
N ILE A 10 42.34 24.09 -0.03
CA ILE A 10 42.16 24.98 -1.18
C ILE A 10 41.54 26.33 -0.76
N GLY A 11 41.15 26.48 0.51
CA GLY A 11 40.49 27.66 1.05
C GLY A 11 38.98 27.70 0.81
N ILE A 12 38.38 26.59 0.36
CA ILE A 12 36.93 26.41 0.22
C ILE A 12 36.41 25.70 1.47
N HIS A 13 35.20 26.03 1.90
CA HIS A 13 34.62 25.42 3.09
C HIS A 13 34.46 23.89 2.94
N ALA A 14 34.88 23.12 3.94
CA ALA A 14 34.95 21.65 3.92
C ALA A 14 33.62 20.93 3.53
N ILE A 15 32.47 21.58 3.77
CA ILE A 15 31.13 21.08 3.37
C ILE A 15 31.05 20.87 1.85
N PHE A 16 31.66 21.77 1.07
CA PHE A 16 31.66 21.66 -0.38
C PHE A 16 32.39 20.40 -0.86
N GLY A 17 33.51 20.04 -0.22
CA GLY A 17 34.24 18.82 -0.54
C GLY A 17 33.46 17.53 -0.22
N ALA A 18 32.68 17.55 0.86
CA ALA A 18 31.76 16.45 1.18
C ALA A 18 30.63 16.33 0.15
N PHE A 19 30.06 17.47 -0.28
CA PHE A 19 29.03 17.52 -1.32
C PHE A 19 29.51 16.99 -2.67
N VAL A 20 30.68 17.45 -3.15
CA VAL A 20 31.26 16.98 -4.41
C VAL A 20 31.54 15.48 -4.37
N PHE A 21 32.07 14.96 -3.26
CA PHE A 21 32.23 13.52 -3.08
C PHE A 21 30.89 12.77 -3.16
N GLY A 22 29.84 13.29 -2.54
CA GLY A 22 28.49 12.73 -2.66
C GLY A 22 27.98 12.66 -4.10
N LEU A 23 28.27 13.66 -4.93
CA LEU A 23 27.91 13.65 -6.36
C LEU A 23 28.65 12.61 -7.19
N THR A 24 29.83 12.17 -6.75
CA THR A 24 30.61 11.12 -7.45
C THR A 24 30.09 9.70 -7.20
N ILE A 25 29.20 9.51 -6.21
CA ILE A 25 28.63 8.21 -5.88
C ILE A 25 27.51 7.89 -6.90
N PRO A 26 27.54 6.72 -7.57
CA PRO A 26 26.51 6.33 -8.54
C PRO A 26 25.14 6.18 -7.85
N LYS A 27 24.06 6.61 -8.51
CA LYS A 27 22.68 6.55 -7.97
C LYS A 27 22.05 5.16 -8.05
N GLU A 28 22.59 4.29 -8.90
CA GLU A 28 22.04 2.97 -9.19
C GLU A 28 22.92 1.88 -8.59
N GLY A 29 22.30 0.91 -7.92
CA GLY A 29 22.96 -0.28 -7.38
C GLY A 29 22.88 -0.44 -5.86
N GLU A 30 22.89 -1.72 -5.44
CA GLU A 30 22.82 -2.17 -4.05
C GLU A 30 23.91 -1.60 -3.13
N PHE A 31 25.07 -1.24 -3.68
CA PHE A 31 26.17 -0.67 -2.91
C PHE A 31 25.87 0.78 -2.47
N ALA A 32 25.37 1.61 -3.37
CA ALA A 32 25.06 3.01 -3.07
C ALA A 32 23.95 3.11 -2.03
N ARG A 33 22.90 2.29 -2.16
CA ARG A 33 21.80 2.21 -1.19
C ARG A 33 22.28 1.83 0.21
N ARG A 34 23.06 0.75 0.32
CA ARG A 34 23.62 0.30 1.61
C ARG A 34 24.57 1.33 2.23
N LEU A 35 25.37 2.01 1.42
CA LEU A 35 26.27 3.06 1.89
C LEU A 35 25.49 4.27 2.44
N ILE A 36 24.44 4.72 1.73
CA ILE A 36 23.60 5.85 2.15
C ILE A 36 22.93 5.54 3.49
N ILE A 37 22.28 4.38 3.61
CA ILE A 37 21.57 3.98 4.85
C ILE A 37 22.55 3.97 6.04
N ARG A 38 23.72 3.33 5.89
CA ARG A 38 24.72 3.27 6.96
C ARG A 38 25.27 4.64 7.36
N ILE A 39 25.46 5.54 6.40
CA ILE A 39 25.90 6.90 6.70
C ILE A 39 24.78 7.68 7.37
N GLU A 40 23.54 7.54 6.90
CA GLU A 40 22.37 8.21 7.46
C GLU A 40 22.12 7.80 8.92
N ASP A 41 22.14 6.50 9.23
CA ASP A 41 21.98 5.99 10.60
C ASP A 41 23.05 6.57 11.53
N PHE A 42 24.29 6.65 11.05
CA PHE A 42 25.40 7.20 11.82
C PHE A 42 25.27 8.72 12.01
N VAL A 43 24.87 9.45 10.96
CA VAL A 43 24.69 10.90 11.01
C VAL A 43 23.52 11.25 11.93
N SER A 44 22.36 10.64 11.75
CA SER A 44 21.14 10.92 12.50
C SER A 44 21.20 10.38 13.92
N GLY A 45 21.82 9.21 14.13
CA GLY A 45 21.93 8.58 15.45
C GLY A 45 23.01 9.18 16.35
N LEU A 46 24.12 9.67 15.79
CA LEU A 46 25.26 10.15 16.57
C LEU A 46 25.68 11.59 16.25
N LEU A 47 26.01 11.89 14.99
CA LEU A 47 26.66 13.15 14.65
C LEU A 47 25.74 14.36 14.83
N LEU A 48 24.47 14.23 14.44
CA LEU A 48 23.48 15.31 14.49
C LEU A 48 23.07 15.64 15.93
N PRO A 49 22.77 14.66 16.81
CA PRO A 49 22.60 14.92 18.24
C PRO A 49 23.84 15.56 18.90
N LEU A 50 25.03 15.06 18.59
CA LEU A 50 26.28 15.59 19.13
C LEU A 50 26.54 17.04 18.65
N TYR A 51 26.23 17.33 17.40
CA TYR A 51 26.33 18.66 16.80
C TYR A 51 25.41 19.66 17.51
N PHE A 52 24.14 19.31 17.70
CA PHE A 52 23.18 20.16 18.41
C PHE A 52 23.55 20.34 19.89
N ALA A 53 24.04 19.29 20.56
CA ALA A 53 24.53 19.39 21.93
C ALA A 53 25.73 20.34 22.06
N SER A 54 26.71 20.22 21.16
CA SER A 54 27.89 21.09 21.12
C SER A 54 27.51 22.54 20.84
N SER A 55 26.65 22.78 19.85
CA SER A 55 26.19 24.12 19.49
C SER A 55 25.34 24.75 20.59
N GLY A 56 24.47 23.96 21.23
CA GLY A 56 23.65 24.40 22.36
C GLY A 56 24.51 24.79 23.56
N LEU A 57 25.53 23.99 23.89
CA LEU A 57 26.45 24.29 25.00
C LEU A 57 27.29 25.56 24.76
N LYS A 58 27.63 25.87 23.50
CA LYS A 58 28.28 27.13 23.11
C LYS A 58 27.35 28.35 23.17
N THR A 59 26.05 28.15 23.39
CA THR A 59 25.03 29.20 23.40
C THR A 59 24.80 29.68 24.83
N ASP A 60 25.24 30.90 25.13
CA ASP A 60 25.08 31.51 26.45
C ASP A 60 23.87 32.44 26.47
N VAL A 61 22.71 31.88 26.85
CA VAL A 61 21.43 32.61 26.94
C VAL A 61 21.45 33.62 28.09
N ALA A 62 22.31 33.44 29.09
CA ALA A 62 22.36 34.31 30.27
C ALA A 62 22.94 35.71 29.98
N LYS A 63 23.60 35.87 28.81
CA LYS A 63 24.09 37.15 28.29
C LYS A 63 22.98 38.05 27.72
N ILE A 64 21.80 37.49 27.41
CA ILE A 64 20.65 38.26 26.92
C ILE A 64 19.96 38.94 28.10
N ARG A 65 20.43 40.14 28.47
CA ARG A 65 19.87 40.92 29.58
C ARG A 65 19.42 42.30 29.10
N GLY A 66 18.16 42.62 29.37
CA GLY A 66 17.57 43.93 29.10
C GLY A 66 16.45 43.89 28.08
N VAL A 67 15.52 44.84 28.20
CA VAL A 67 14.33 44.96 27.33
C VAL A 67 14.71 45.17 25.87
N GLN A 68 15.85 45.81 25.60
CA GLN A 68 16.36 46.02 24.24
C GLN A 68 16.73 44.70 23.54
N ALA A 69 17.39 43.77 24.24
CA ALA A 69 17.80 42.48 23.66
C ALA A 69 16.59 41.57 23.37
N TRP A 70 15.59 41.57 24.26
CA TRP A 70 14.32 40.88 24.04
C TRP A 70 13.51 41.51 22.90
N GLY A 71 13.52 42.85 22.78
CA GLY A 71 12.92 43.56 21.66
C GLY A 71 13.59 43.20 20.33
N LEU A 72 14.92 43.09 20.32
CA LEU A 72 15.69 42.70 19.15
C LEU A 72 15.41 41.24 18.75
N LEU A 73 15.28 40.33 19.73
CA LEU A 73 14.86 38.95 19.48
C LEU A 73 13.48 38.88 18.79
N VAL A 74 12.47 39.57 19.32
CA VAL A 74 11.11 39.59 18.73
C VAL A 74 11.12 40.21 17.33
N LEU A 75 11.90 41.28 17.14
CA LEU A 75 12.05 41.94 15.84
C LEU A 75 12.71 41.01 14.82
N VAL A 76 13.79 40.33 15.17
CA VAL A 76 14.48 39.39 14.28
C VAL A 76 13.59 38.19 13.95
N VAL A 77 12.90 37.62 14.93
CA VAL A 77 11.94 36.52 14.71
C VAL A 77 10.82 36.93 13.77
N SER A 78 10.17 38.07 14.04
CA SER A 78 9.04 38.54 13.23
C SER A 78 9.45 38.87 11.79
N THR A 79 10.58 39.56 11.60
CA THR A 79 11.09 39.89 10.26
C THR A 79 11.54 38.67 9.48
N ALA A 80 12.20 37.70 10.12
CA ALA A 80 12.60 36.45 9.48
C ALA A 80 11.40 35.59 9.06
N CYS A 81 10.41 35.42 9.96
CA CYS A 81 9.17 34.71 9.66
C CYS A 81 8.39 35.39 8.53
N ALA A 82 8.15 36.70 8.65
CA ALA A 82 7.38 37.46 7.67
C ALA A 82 8.07 37.46 6.30
N GLY A 83 9.40 37.63 6.25
CA GLY A 83 10.16 37.61 5.00
C GLY A 83 10.10 36.26 4.30
N LYS A 84 10.31 35.15 5.03
CA LYS A 84 10.26 33.80 4.49
C LYS A 84 8.84 33.44 4.03
N ILE A 85 7.81 33.75 4.83
CA ILE A 85 6.41 33.43 4.49
C ILE A 85 5.90 34.31 3.35
N LEU A 86 6.10 35.63 3.39
CA LEU A 86 5.58 36.54 2.37
C LEU A 86 6.30 36.33 1.03
N GLY A 87 7.62 36.16 1.03
CA GLY A 87 8.39 35.94 -0.18
C GLY A 87 7.98 34.66 -0.92
N THR A 88 7.86 33.56 -0.18
CA THR A 88 7.40 32.27 -0.73
C THR A 88 5.94 32.30 -1.15
N PHE A 89 5.07 32.96 -0.39
CA PHE A 89 3.66 33.14 -0.74
C PHE A 89 3.51 33.90 -2.06
N VAL A 90 4.22 35.01 -2.24
CA VAL A 90 4.19 35.79 -3.48
C VAL A 90 4.68 34.95 -4.67
N VAL A 91 5.80 34.26 -4.53
CA VAL A 91 6.34 33.40 -5.60
C VAL A 91 5.40 32.24 -5.93
N ALA A 92 4.85 31.57 -4.92
CA ALA A 92 3.92 30.46 -5.12
C ALA A 92 2.59 30.90 -5.75
N MET A 93 2.11 32.10 -5.41
CA MET A 93 0.94 32.71 -6.07
C MET A 93 1.23 33.05 -7.54
N LEU A 94 2.44 33.53 -7.87
CA LEU A 94 2.86 33.73 -9.26
C LEU A 94 2.93 32.40 -10.04
N CYS A 95 3.24 31.30 -9.35
CA CYS A 95 3.22 29.94 -9.90
C CYS A 95 1.81 29.30 -9.94
N MET A 96 0.73 30.06 -9.68
CA MET A 96 -0.66 29.58 -9.72
C MET A 96 -0.98 28.45 -8.71
N ILE A 97 -0.26 28.40 -7.58
CA ILE A 97 -0.56 27.47 -6.48
C ILE A 97 -1.68 28.05 -5.61
N PRO A 98 -2.67 27.26 -5.14
CA PRO A 98 -3.77 27.75 -4.32
C PRO A 98 -3.26 28.37 -2.99
N ALA A 99 -3.90 29.45 -2.56
CA ALA A 99 -3.44 30.31 -1.46
C ALA A 99 -3.20 29.61 -0.12
N ARG A 100 -3.89 28.48 0.14
CA ARG A 100 -3.71 27.68 1.36
C ARG A 100 -2.43 26.85 1.32
N GLU A 101 -2.12 26.29 0.16
CA GLU A 101 -0.90 25.50 -0.06
C GLU A 101 0.32 26.42 -0.14
N SER A 102 0.20 27.60 -0.76
CA SER A 102 1.29 28.58 -0.79
C SER A 102 1.63 29.12 0.61
N LEU A 103 0.64 29.34 1.46
CA LEU A 103 0.87 29.72 2.86
C LEU A 103 1.53 28.59 3.66
N ALA A 104 1.08 27.34 3.48
CA ALA A 104 1.70 26.18 4.11
C ALA A 104 3.17 25.99 3.67
N LEU A 105 3.45 26.12 2.37
CA LEU A 105 4.81 26.12 1.82
C LEU A 105 5.68 27.21 2.42
N GLY A 106 5.13 28.41 2.62
CA GLY A 106 5.87 29.52 3.21
C GLY A 106 6.20 29.33 4.69
N VAL A 107 5.31 28.69 5.44
CA VAL A 107 5.58 28.31 6.83
C VAL A 107 6.61 27.18 6.86
N LEU A 108 6.51 26.17 5.98
CA LEU A 108 7.47 25.07 5.86
C LEU A 108 8.88 25.52 5.48
N MET A 109 9.05 26.68 4.85
CA MET A 109 10.37 27.22 4.53
C MET A 109 11.23 27.52 5.78
N ASN A 110 10.61 27.59 6.97
CA ASN A 110 11.31 27.73 8.24
C ASN A 110 11.84 26.40 8.83
N THR A 111 11.52 25.24 8.24
CA THR A 111 11.89 23.93 8.80
C THR A 111 13.37 23.53 8.58
N LYS A 112 14.12 24.23 7.73
CA LYS A 112 15.49 23.84 7.35
C LYS A 112 16.55 24.60 8.15
N GLU A 113 16.69 24.26 9.43
CA GLU A 113 17.49 25.05 10.38
C GLU A 113 18.93 24.54 10.60
N LEU A 114 19.24 23.30 10.20
CA LEU A 114 20.59 22.73 10.39
C LEU A 114 21.66 23.54 9.64
N VAL A 115 21.36 23.96 8.40
CA VAL A 115 22.30 24.76 7.59
C VAL A 115 22.47 26.16 8.18
N GLU A 116 21.40 26.75 8.71
CA GLU A 116 21.42 28.06 9.34
C GLU A 116 22.32 28.03 10.59
N LEU A 117 22.18 27.01 11.44
CA LEU A 117 23.02 26.81 12.62
C LEU A 117 24.50 26.58 12.27
N ILE A 118 24.79 25.88 11.17
CA ILE A 118 26.16 25.73 10.64
C ILE A 118 26.75 27.10 10.28
N VAL A 119 26.02 27.91 9.52
CA VAL A 119 26.49 29.25 9.11
C VAL A 119 26.71 30.15 10.33
N LEU A 120 25.82 30.09 11.33
CA LEU A 120 25.95 30.84 12.58
C LEU A 120 27.20 30.43 13.38
N ASN A 121 27.47 29.12 13.49
CA ASN A 121 28.66 28.61 14.17
C ASN A 121 29.96 29.08 13.49
N ILE A 122 30.01 29.04 12.15
CA ILE A 122 31.15 29.55 11.38
C ILE A 122 31.31 31.06 11.57
N GLY A 123 30.20 31.82 11.57
CA GLY A 123 30.21 33.26 11.78
C GLY A 123 30.70 33.65 13.19
N LYS A 124 30.37 32.85 14.21
CA LYS A 124 30.88 33.00 15.57
C LYS A 124 32.38 32.68 15.66
N GLU A 125 32.83 31.61 15.02
CA GLU A 125 34.26 31.22 15.00
C GLU A 125 35.13 32.28 14.31
N LYS A 126 34.60 32.93 13.26
CA LYS A 126 35.25 34.08 12.60
C LYS A 126 35.15 35.40 13.38
N LYS A 127 34.56 35.39 14.59
CA LYS A 127 34.34 36.58 15.45
C LYS A 127 33.55 37.71 14.76
N ILE A 128 32.73 37.37 13.77
CA ILE A 128 31.86 38.32 13.07
C ILE A 128 30.61 38.60 13.92
N LEU A 129 30.15 37.57 14.64
CA LEU A 129 28.98 37.62 15.52
C LEU A 129 29.42 37.73 16.98
N ASN A 130 28.93 38.75 17.69
CA ASN A 130 29.03 38.83 19.14
C ASN A 130 28.25 37.70 19.81
N ASP A 131 28.66 37.29 21.01
CA ASP A 131 28.01 36.22 21.77
C ASP A 131 26.50 36.45 21.98
N GLU A 132 26.09 37.70 22.20
CA GLU A 132 24.69 38.09 22.36
C GLU A 132 23.88 37.91 21.07
N MET A 133 24.41 38.37 19.93
CA MET A 133 23.76 38.22 18.63
C MET A 133 23.68 36.74 18.22
N PHE A 134 24.71 35.96 18.51
CA PHE A 134 24.70 34.53 18.29
C PHE A 134 23.60 33.84 19.12
N ALA A 135 23.47 34.17 20.40
CA ALA A 135 22.42 33.61 21.25
C ALA A 135 21.01 33.99 20.77
N ILE A 136 20.82 35.22 20.30
CA ILE A 136 19.55 35.69 19.72
C ILE A 136 19.20 34.90 18.45
N LEU A 137 20.16 34.68 17.54
CA LEU A 137 19.94 33.95 16.29
C LEU A 137 19.67 32.45 16.51
N VAL A 138 20.34 31.83 17.48
CA VAL A 138 20.06 30.44 17.88
C VAL A 138 18.67 30.31 18.51
N LEU A 139 18.28 31.25 19.39
CA LEU A 139 16.92 31.27 19.97
C LEU A 139 15.84 31.52 18.92
N MET A 140 16.13 32.36 17.92
CA MET A 140 15.23 32.60 16.80
C MET A 140 14.96 31.30 16.03
N ALA A 141 16.00 30.51 15.71
CA ALA A 141 15.82 29.20 15.07
C ALA A 141 14.93 28.28 15.92
N ILE A 142 15.29 28.06 17.20
CA ILE A 142 14.51 27.19 18.10
C ILE A 142 13.05 27.62 18.18
N PHE A 143 12.79 28.92 18.35
CA PHE A 143 11.43 29.45 18.47
C PHE A 143 10.65 29.29 17.17
N THR A 144 11.29 29.52 16.03
CA THR A 144 10.64 29.40 14.72
C THR A 144 10.29 27.94 14.42
N SER A 145 11.18 26.99 14.71
CA SER A 145 10.92 25.55 14.60
C SER A 145 9.72 25.11 15.46
N LEU A 146 9.68 25.55 16.73
CA LEU A 146 8.58 25.23 17.64
C LEU A 146 7.24 25.84 17.19
N MET A 147 7.25 27.02 16.57
CA MET A 147 6.05 27.67 16.04
C MET A 147 5.61 27.08 14.68
N THR A 148 6.54 26.62 13.85
CA THR A 148 6.26 26.15 12.49
C THR A 148 5.31 24.96 12.49
N THR A 149 5.57 23.93 13.31
CA THR A 149 4.73 22.72 13.40
C THR A 149 3.26 23.01 13.73
N PRO A 150 2.92 23.73 14.83
CA PRO A 150 1.52 24.03 15.14
C PRO A 150 0.87 24.97 14.10
N THR A 151 1.62 25.91 13.51
CA THR A 151 1.08 26.80 12.47
C THR A 151 0.76 26.05 11.18
N VAL A 152 1.61 25.12 10.73
CA VAL A 152 1.31 24.25 9.58
C VAL A 152 0.08 23.40 9.88
N MET A 153 -0.01 22.80 11.06
CA MET A 153 -1.18 22.00 11.47
C MET A 153 -2.47 22.81 11.60
N ALA A 154 -2.39 24.12 11.89
CA ALA A 154 -3.56 24.98 11.96
C ALA A 154 -4.06 25.42 10.57
N ILE A 155 -3.15 25.70 9.64
CA ILE A 155 -3.45 26.12 8.27
C ILE A 155 -3.89 24.92 7.43
N TYR A 156 -3.12 23.84 7.53
CA TYR A 156 -3.44 22.55 6.94
C TYR A 156 -4.27 21.77 7.95
N LYS A 157 -5.60 21.89 7.85
CA LYS A 157 -6.54 21.09 8.66
C LYS A 157 -6.15 19.62 8.49
N PRO A 158 -5.52 18.98 9.49
CA PRO A 158 -5.09 17.61 9.32
C PRO A 158 -6.37 16.80 9.36
N SER A 159 -6.62 16.01 8.33
CA SER A 159 -7.35 14.78 8.57
C SER A 159 -6.53 14.06 9.64
N ARG A 160 -7.05 14.03 10.87
CA ARG A 160 -6.36 13.74 12.12
C ARG A 160 -6.01 12.24 12.26
N ARG A 161 -5.60 11.61 11.17
CA ARG A 161 -5.44 10.15 11.04
C ARG A 161 -4.02 9.69 10.64
N ALA A 162 -3.15 10.57 10.11
CA ALA A 162 -1.86 10.12 9.55
C ALA A 162 -0.61 10.25 10.46
N CYS A 163 -0.65 11.01 11.57
CA CYS A 163 0.59 11.41 12.27
C CYS A 163 0.61 11.23 13.80
N GLN A 164 -0.30 10.42 14.37
CA GLN A 164 -0.23 10.01 15.80
C GLN A 164 0.33 8.59 15.99
N ALA A 165 0.64 7.84 14.93
CA ALA A 165 1.13 6.47 15.01
C ALA A 165 2.66 6.33 15.26
N GLU A 166 3.41 7.44 15.30
CA GLU A 166 4.87 7.41 15.41
C GLU A 166 5.41 7.66 16.83
N ARG A 167 4.55 7.66 17.86
CA ARG A 167 5.00 7.71 19.27
C ARG A 167 4.28 6.66 20.09
N GLN A 168 5.07 5.67 20.55
CA GLN A 168 4.75 4.43 21.30
C GLN A 168 4.60 3.25 20.33
N SER A 169 5.48 2.24 20.23
CA SER A 169 6.44 1.66 21.19
C SER A 169 7.48 0.77 20.43
N PRO A 170 8.62 0.42 21.04
CA PRO A 170 9.69 -0.39 20.43
C PRO A 170 9.40 -1.89 20.49
N SER A 171 10.25 -2.68 19.81
CA SER A 171 10.39 -4.15 19.77
C SER A 171 9.35 -4.94 18.97
N ASP A 172 9.69 -5.28 17.71
CA ASP A 172 9.97 -6.67 17.28
C ASP A 172 10.38 -6.70 15.78
N GLU A 173 11.54 -6.10 15.50
CA GLU A 173 12.23 -6.24 14.20
C GLU A 173 13.18 -7.44 14.25
N ASN A 174 12.71 -8.62 13.83
CA ASN A 174 13.62 -9.59 13.20
C ASN A 174 12.96 -10.69 12.34
N SER A 175 11.63 -10.69 12.18
CA SER A 175 10.93 -11.74 11.42
C SER A 175 10.16 -11.23 10.19
N HIS A 176 9.87 -9.93 10.11
CA HIS A 176 8.93 -9.37 9.13
C HIS A 176 9.56 -8.62 7.94
N GLY A 177 10.86 -8.32 7.98
CA GLY A 177 11.56 -7.65 6.88
C GLY A 177 11.66 -8.51 5.62
N THR A 178 11.77 -9.83 5.77
CA THR A 178 11.94 -10.77 4.65
C THR A 178 10.72 -10.86 3.73
N THR A 179 9.49 -10.80 4.26
CA THR A 179 8.28 -10.95 3.44
C THR A 179 7.98 -9.71 2.60
N LYS A 180 8.19 -8.51 3.15
CA LYS A 180 7.94 -7.26 2.43
C LYS A 180 8.92 -7.09 1.27
N ASP A 181 10.20 -7.34 1.53
CA ASP A 181 11.25 -7.25 0.52
C ASP A 181 11.06 -8.29 -0.60
N GLN A 182 10.57 -9.49 -0.26
CA GLN A 182 10.22 -10.53 -1.24
C GLN A 182 9.06 -10.13 -2.16
N ILE A 183 8.01 -9.51 -1.60
CA ILE A 183 6.87 -9.04 -2.38
C ILE A 183 7.30 -7.91 -3.33
N GLU A 184 8.07 -6.94 -2.83
CA GLU A 184 8.60 -5.84 -3.64
C GLU A 184 9.49 -6.37 -4.78
N ALA A 185 10.41 -7.30 -4.48
CA ALA A 185 11.28 -7.91 -5.48
C ALA A 185 10.50 -8.73 -6.53
N ALA A 186 9.47 -9.47 -6.12
CA ALA A 186 8.63 -10.24 -7.05
C ALA A 186 7.88 -9.33 -8.03
N PHE A 187 7.31 -8.22 -7.53
CA PHE A 187 6.62 -7.25 -8.38
C PHE A 187 7.57 -6.48 -9.29
N GLU A 188 8.77 -6.13 -8.83
CA GLU A 188 9.79 -5.50 -9.68
C GLU A 188 10.26 -6.44 -10.80
N ALA A 189 10.53 -7.71 -10.48
CA ALA A 189 10.88 -8.73 -11.47
C ALA A 189 9.77 -8.93 -12.52
N TYR A 190 8.51 -8.95 -12.08
CA TYR A 190 7.36 -9.07 -13.00
C TYR A 190 7.19 -7.82 -13.88
N GLY A 191 7.47 -6.63 -13.34
CA GLY A 191 7.46 -5.37 -14.09
C GLY A 191 8.55 -5.29 -15.15
N HIS A 192 9.69 -5.95 -14.95
CA HIS A 192 10.73 -6.07 -15.99
C HIS A 192 10.37 -7.11 -17.06
N ALA A 193 9.65 -8.16 -16.69
CA ALA A 193 9.28 -9.25 -17.59
C ALA A 193 8.03 -8.96 -18.44
N THR A 194 7.24 -7.93 -18.10
CA THR A 194 5.98 -7.62 -18.75
C THR A 194 5.87 -6.12 -19.06
N PRO A 195 5.10 -5.71 -20.08
CA PRO A 195 4.86 -4.29 -20.37
C PRO A 195 3.95 -3.59 -19.32
N LEU A 196 3.67 -4.24 -18.18
CA LEU A 196 2.78 -3.72 -17.15
C LEU A 196 3.53 -2.74 -16.24
N THR A 197 2.98 -1.54 -16.08
CA THR A 197 3.52 -0.54 -15.14
C THR A 197 3.07 -0.87 -13.72
N ILE A 198 3.99 -1.33 -12.89
CA ILE A 198 3.73 -1.60 -11.47
C ILE A 198 4.20 -0.43 -10.62
N ARG A 199 3.34 0.05 -9.71
CA ARG A 199 3.66 1.10 -8.75
C ARG A 199 3.35 0.60 -7.35
N HIS A 200 4.39 0.27 -6.58
CA HIS A 200 4.23 -0.07 -5.17
C HIS A 200 4.01 1.20 -4.34
N SER A 201 3.26 1.08 -3.23
CA SER A 201 3.03 2.15 -2.27
C SER A 201 2.82 1.52 -0.90
N THR A 202 3.58 1.95 0.10
CA THR A 202 3.44 1.46 1.47
C THR A 202 2.72 2.49 2.31
N SER A 203 1.69 2.08 3.06
CA SER A 203 0.96 2.91 4.01
C SER A 203 0.92 2.22 5.37
N ILE A 204 1.01 2.99 6.45
CA ILE A 204 0.89 2.50 7.83
C ILE A 204 -0.47 2.96 8.36
N SER A 205 -1.32 2.01 8.71
CA SER A 205 -2.70 2.26 9.14
C SER A 205 -3.06 1.35 10.31
N ALA A 206 -3.82 1.85 11.28
CA ALA A 206 -4.41 1.00 12.31
C ALA A 206 -5.45 0.05 11.66
N LEU A 207 -5.51 -1.21 12.08
CA LEU A 207 -6.44 -2.20 11.50
C LEU A 207 -7.90 -1.69 11.49
N SER A 208 -8.34 -1.00 12.54
CA SER A 208 -9.69 -0.44 12.61
C SER A 208 -10.02 0.61 11.54
N THR A 209 -9.02 1.37 11.07
CA THR A 209 -9.20 2.44 10.05
C THR A 209 -8.60 2.09 8.69
N MET A 210 -7.91 0.95 8.57
CA MET A 210 -7.20 0.54 7.35
C MET A 210 -8.12 0.50 6.13
N HIS A 211 -9.37 0.08 6.31
CA HIS A 211 -10.36 0.06 5.23
C HIS A 211 -10.65 1.44 4.64
N GLU A 212 -10.63 2.50 5.45
CA GLU A 212 -10.84 3.87 4.99
C GLU A 212 -9.68 4.33 4.10
N ASP A 213 -8.45 4.01 4.52
CA ASP A 213 -7.24 4.34 3.76
C ASP A 213 -7.19 3.57 2.44
N ILE A 214 -7.53 2.27 2.44
CA ILE A 214 -7.66 1.45 1.23
C ILE A 214 -8.67 2.06 0.26
N CYS A 215 -9.86 2.43 0.76
CA CYS A 215 -10.92 3.01 -0.07
C CYS A 215 -10.51 4.38 -0.63
N HIS A 216 -9.87 5.23 0.19
CA HIS A 216 -9.40 6.55 -0.23
C HIS A 216 -8.33 6.46 -1.32
N VAL A 217 -7.36 5.55 -1.18
CA VAL A 217 -6.34 5.32 -2.20
C VAL A 217 -6.96 4.77 -3.49
N ALA A 218 -7.95 3.88 -3.37
CA ALA A 218 -8.67 3.36 -4.53
C ALA A 218 -9.44 4.45 -5.29
N GLU A 219 -10.05 5.39 -4.57
CA GLU A 219 -10.76 6.55 -5.15
C GLU A 219 -9.79 7.54 -5.82
N ASP A 220 -8.73 7.95 -5.12
CA ASP A 220 -7.71 8.89 -5.60
C ASP A 220 -7.04 8.38 -6.89
N LYS A 221 -6.68 7.09 -6.90
CA LYS A 221 -6.03 6.45 -8.06
C LYS A 221 -7.01 5.91 -9.10
N ARG A 222 -8.33 6.06 -8.89
CA ARG A 222 -9.40 5.53 -9.77
C ARG A 222 -9.21 4.05 -10.10
N VAL A 223 -8.96 3.25 -9.07
CA VAL A 223 -8.73 1.81 -9.20
C VAL A 223 -9.99 1.09 -9.70
N ALA A 224 -9.84 0.16 -10.64
CA ALA A 224 -10.96 -0.59 -11.20
C ALA A 224 -11.43 -1.74 -10.30
N MET A 225 -10.50 -2.34 -9.55
CA MET A 225 -10.75 -3.46 -8.64
C MET A 225 -9.71 -3.49 -7.51
N ILE A 226 -10.17 -3.72 -6.28
CA ILE A 226 -9.30 -4.00 -5.12
C ILE A 226 -9.22 -5.51 -4.94
N ILE A 227 -8.03 -6.05 -4.74
CA ILE A 227 -7.81 -7.47 -4.41
C ILE A 227 -7.25 -7.54 -2.98
N LEU A 228 -7.92 -8.28 -2.10
CA LEU A 228 -7.55 -8.45 -0.70
C LEU A 228 -7.14 -9.90 -0.42
N PRO A 229 -6.13 -10.14 0.43
CA PRO A 229 -5.86 -11.48 0.93
C PRO A 229 -6.94 -11.93 1.91
N PHE A 230 -7.18 -13.24 1.97
CA PHE A 230 -8.00 -13.84 3.01
C PHE A 230 -7.29 -13.82 4.37
N HIS A 231 -8.05 -13.63 5.45
CA HIS A 231 -7.49 -13.35 6.77
C HIS A 231 -6.82 -14.56 7.44
N LYS A 232 -7.17 -15.80 7.04
CA LYS A 232 -6.45 -17.02 7.42
C LYS A 232 -5.43 -17.32 6.34
N GLN A 233 -4.15 -17.33 6.68
CA GLN A 233 -3.08 -17.70 5.76
C GLN A 233 -2.48 -19.01 6.24
N TRP A 234 -2.82 -20.10 5.54
CA TRP A 234 -2.48 -21.49 5.89
C TRP A 234 -0.96 -21.77 5.88
N ARG A 235 -0.22 -21.16 6.81
CA ARG A 235 1.20 -21.33 7.02
C ARG A 235 1.39 -22.09 8.31
N GLU A 236 2.13 -23.20 8.28
CA GLU A 236 2.43 -24.01 9.45
C GLU A 236 3.24 -23.21 10.48
N GLY A 237 2.55 -22.57 11.41
CA GLY A 237 3.10 -21.82 12.54
C GLY A 237 1.97 -21.09 13.26
N GLU A 238 1.92 -21.22 14.60
CA GLU A 238 0.86 -20.71 15.49
C GLU A 238 0.28 -19.37 15.01
N GLU A 239 -0.93 -19.41 14.43
CA GLU A 239 -1.67 -18.20 14.07
C GLU A 239 -2.20 -17.53 15.34
N ASP A 240 -1.94 -16.24 15.49
CA ASP A 240 -2.50 -15.43 16.57
C ASP A 240 -3.98 -15.14 16.21
N GLU A 241 -4.91 -15.92 16.77
CA GLU A 241 -6.35 -15.91 16.41
C GLU A 241 -6.96 -14.48 16.46
N ASP A 242 -6.48 -13.62 17.36
CA ASP A 242 -6.94 -12.23 17.52
C ASP A 242 -6.60 -11.33 16.30
N VAL A 243 -5.45 -11.56 15.66
CA VAL A 243 -5.03 -10.79 14.48
C VAL A 243 -5.89 -11.16 13.26
N GLY A 244 -6.23 -12.46 13.12
CA GLY A 244 -7.11 -12.94 12.06
C GLY A 244 -8.52 -12.34 12.14
N LEU A 245 -9.07 -12.21 13.35
CA LEU A 245 -10.38 -11.58 13.56
C LEU A 245 -10.39 -10.09 13.17
N LYS A 246 -9.33 -9.34 13.50
CA LYS A 246 -9.21 -7.92 13.10
C LYS A 246 -9.06 -7.77 11.58
N TRP A 247 -8.31 -8.65 10.92
CA TRP A 247 -8.20 -8.64 9.45
C TRP A 247 -9.51 -8.99 8.74
N ARG A 248 -10.28 -9.91 9.31
CA ARG A 248 -11.63 -10.19 8.84
C ARG A 248 -12.52 -8.96 8.90
N GLU A 249 -12.45 -8.17 9.97
CA GLU A 249 -13.16 -6.90 10.09
C GLU A 249 -12.74 -5.90 9.00
N VAL A 250 -11.43 -5.81 8.69
CA VAL A 250 -10.94 -4.98 7.57
C VAL A 250 -11.56 -5.42 6.25
N ASN A 251 -11.50 -6.71 5.91
CA ASN A 251 -12.04 -7.22 4.65
C ASN A 251 -13.53 -6.92 4.51
N GLN A 252 -14.31 -7.12 5.56
CA GLN A 252 -15.74 -6.82 5.57
C GLN A 252 -16.03 -5.33 5.40
N ASN A 253 -15.24 -4.47 6.06
CA ASN A 253 -15.39 -3.02 5.93
C ASN A 253 -14.99 -2.52 4.54
N VAL A 254 -13.97 -3.09 3.90
CA VAL A 254 -13.63 -2.75 2.50
C VAL A 254 -14.73 -3.21 1.55
N LEU A 255 -15.23 -4.44 1.69
CA LEU A 255 -16.34 -4.96 0.87
C LEU A 255 -17.59 -4.07 0.93
N LYS A 256 -17.85 -3.46 2.10
CA LYS A 256 -19.01 -2.59 2.31
C LYS A 256 -18.83 -1.17 1.77
N ASN A 257 -17.63 -0.58 1.92
CA ASN A 257 -17.39 0.84 1.69
C ASN A 257 -16.62 1.13 0.39
N SER A 258 -16.14 0.10 -0.32
CA SER A 258 -15.27 0.27 -1.49
C SER A 258 -15.90 1.12 -2.60
N PRO A 259 -15.13 2.02 -3.23
CA PRO A 259 -15.56 2.80 -4.39
C PRO A 259 -15.52 2.01 -5.70
N CYS A 260 -15.08 0.74 -5.70
CA CYS A 260 -14.94 -0.13 -6.87
C CYS A 260 -15.23 -1.60 -6.53
N SER A 261 -15.16 -2.50 -7.52
CA SER A 261 -15.30 -3.95 -7.27
C SER A 261 -14.21 -4.46 -6.34
N VAL A 262 -14.53 -5.44 -5.50
CA VAL A 262 -13.59 -6.03 -4.54
C VAL A 262 -13.49 -7.52 -4.81
N ALA A 263 -12.29 -8.06 -4.76
CA ALA A 263 -12.05 -9.50 -4.81
C ALA A 263 -11.26 -9.94 -3.57
N ILE A 264 -11.59 -11.11 -3.03
CA ILE A 264 -10.85 -11.74 -1.93
C ILE A 264 -10.18 -13.00 -2.47
N VAL A 265 -8.86 -13.08 -2.26
CA VAL A 265 -8.03 -14.23 -2.65
C VAL A 265 -7.79 -15.10 -1.44
N VAL A 266 -8.22 -16.35 -1.54
CA VAL A 266 -7.83 -17.44 -0.65
C VAL A 266 -6.72 -18.20 -1.36
N ASP A 267 -5.49 -18.11 -0.86
CA ASP A 267 -4.34 -18.84 -1.38
C ASP A 267 -4.12 -20.12 -0.56
N CYS A 268 -4.34 -21.27 -1.19
CA CYS A 268 -4.11 -22.59 -0.61
C CYS A 268 -2.97 -23.33 -1.34
N GLY A 269 -2.02 -22.59 -1.94
CA GLY A 269 -0.88 -23.16 -2.67
C GLY A 269 -0.86 -22.84 -4.17
N PHE A 270 -1.25 -21.62 -4.57
CA PHE A 270 -1.13 -21.18 -5.96
C PHE A 270 0.34 -21.14 -6.43
N SER A 271 1.30 -21.03 -5.50
CA SER A 271 2.70 -20.72 -5.74
C SER A 271 3.59 -21.94 -6.02
N GLY A 272 3.17 -22.91 -6.83
CA GLY A 272 4.08 -23.80 -7.59
C GLY A 272 5.12 -24.65 -6.84
N THR A 273 5.16 -24.68 -5.51
CA THR A 273 6.09 -25.50 -4.71
C THR A 273 5.40 -26.76 -4.22
N ASP A 274 4.73 -27.48 -5.12
CA ASP A 274 4.48 -28.91 -4.90
C ASP A 274 5.72 -29.65 -5.37
N GLN A 275 6.80 -29.54 -4.58
CA GLN A 275 7.87 -30.52 -4.58
C GLN A 275 7.27 -31.75 -3.88
N GLU A 276 6.44 -32.51 -4.61
CA GLU A 276 6.11 -33.86 -4.22
C GLU A 276 7.44 -34.58 -4.01
N ALA A 277 7.64 -35.10 -2.79
CA ALA A 277 8.80 -35.88 -2.42
C ALA A 277 8.91 -37.10 -3.34
N TYR A 278 9.63 -36.95 -4.46
CA TYR A 278 10.10 -38.05 -5.27
C TYR A 278 11.51 -38.41 -4.80
N ASP A 279 11.58 -39.61 -4.27
CA ASP A 279 12.78 -40.33 -3.88
C ASP A 279 13.81 -40.37 -5.02
N GLY A 280 15.09 -40.18 -4.65
CA GLY A 280 16.26 -40.68 -5.38
C GLY A 280 16.54 -40.15 -6.79
N THR A 281 17.72 -39.52 -6.91
CA THR A 281 18.58 -39.50 -8.11
C THR A 281 17.98 -38.95 -9.40
N ASP A 282 18.21 -37.67 -9.68
CA ASP A 282 19.17 -37.24 -10.70
C ASP A 282 19.18 -35.71 -10.82
N GLN A 283 20.39 -35.15 -10.85
CA GLN A 283 20.63 -33.73 -10.92
C GLN A 283 20.61 -33.29 -12.39
N GLU A 284 19.46 -32.79 -12.85
CA GLU A 284 19.38 -32.06 -14.12
C GLU A 284 18.86 -30.63 -13.90
N VAL A 285 19.61 -29.70 -14.51
CA VAL A 285 19.43 -28.26 -14.50
C VAL A 285 18.10 -27.90 -15.19
N GLY A 286 17.09 -27.55 -14.40
CA GLY A 286 15.74 -27.25 -14.87
C GLY A 286 15.64 -25.93 -15.65
N THR A 287 15.53 -26.03 -16.97
CA THR A 287 15.02 -24.99 -17.87
C THR A 287 13.61 -24.54 -17.46
N ALA A 288 13.31 -23.25 -17.55
CA ALA A 288 12.01 -22.65 -17.21
C ALA A 288 10.83 -23.33 -17.96
N THR A 289 10.14 -24.24 -17.28
CA THR A 289 8.93 -24.90 -17.79
C THR A 289 7.75 -23.94 -17.73
N THR A 290 7.11 -23.69 -18.86
CA THR A 290 5.86 -22.90 -18.91
C THR A 290 4.75 -23.67 -18.18
N ILE A 291 4.41 -23.26 -16.96
CA ILE A 291 3.35 -23.88 -16.17
C ILE A 291 2.00 -23.46 -16.74
N TYR A 292 1.30 -24.37 -17.40
CA TYR A 292 -0.09 -24.16 -17.80
C TYR A 292 -0.99 -24.15 -16.55
N ARG A 293 -1.85 -23.15 -16.41
CA ARG A 293 -2.78 -23.02 -15.27
C ARG A 293 -4.22 -23.24 -15.72
N ARG A 294 -4.97 -24.02 -14.93
CA ARG A 294 -6.37 -24.36 -15.17
C ARG A 294 -7.26 -23.54 -14.25
N VAL A 295 -8.06 -22.65 -14.81
CA VAL A 295 -8.96 -21.76 -14.07
C VAL A 295 -10.40 -22.22 -14.28
N CYS A 296 -11.18 -22.29 -13.21
CA CYS A 296 -12.60 -22.63 -13.25
C CYS A 296 -13.44 -21.44 -12.81
N ILE A 297 -14.44 -21.07 -13.60
CA ILE A 297 -15.44 -20.06 -13.23
C ILE A 297 -16.74 -20.79 -12.93
N LEU A 298 -17.26 -20.62 -11.72
CA LEU A 298 -18.56 -21.14 -11.33
C LEU A 298 -19.60 -20.04 -11.51
N PHE A 299 -20.65 -20.31 -12.30
CA PHE A 299 -21.69 -19.34 -12.61
C PHE A 299 -23.06 -19.87 -12.18
N LEU A 300 -23.62 -19.24 -11.16
CA LEU A 300 -24.96 -19.47 -10.61
C LEU A 300 -25.95 -18.36 -11.05
N GLY A 301 -25.42 -17.22 -11.50
CA GLY A 301 -26.18 -16.07 -11.98
C GLY A 301 -26.19 -14.91 -10.98
N GLY A 302 -26.25 -13.69 -11.51
CA GLY A 302 -26.21 -12.46 -10.73
C GLY A 302 -25.04 -11.53 -11.05
N PRO A 303 -25.03 -10.31 -10.47
CA PRO A 303 -24.04 -9.27 -10.78
C PRO A 303 -22.60 -9.70 -10.49
N ASP A 304 -22.37 -10.33 -9.34
CA ASP A 304 -21.04 -10.77 -8.91
C ASP A 304 -20.45 -11.82 -9.85
N ASP A 305 -21.27 -12.79 -10.26
CA ASP A 305 -20.89 -13.82 -11.22
C ASP A 305 -20.60 -13.24 -12.62
N ARG A 306 -21.38 -12.24 -13.06
CA ARG A 306 -21.09 -11.52 -14.31
C ARG A 306 -19.73 -10.81 -14.25
N LYS A 307 -19.36 -10.26 -13.08
CA LYS A 307 -18.03 -9.66 -12.89
C LYS A 307 -16.93 -10.72 -12.87
N ALA A 308 -17.20 -11.90 -12.30
CA ALA A 308 -16.30 -13.05 -12.35
C ALA A 308 -16.05 -13.54 -13.79
N LEU A 309 -17.08 -13.56 -14.64
CA LEU A 309 -16.92 -13.85 -16.08
C LEU A 309 -15.98 -12.85 -16.76
N GLU A 310 -16.12 -11.55 -16.47
CA GLU A 310 -15.25 -10.53 -17.06
C GLU A 310 -13.78 -10.72 -16.67
N VAL A 311 -13.50 -11.02 -15.39
CA VAL A 311 -12.14 -11.29 -14.91
C VAL A 311 -11.59 -12.54 -15.58
N GLY A 312 -12.35 -13.63 -15.59
CA GLY A 312 -11.93 -14.89 -16.21
C GLY A 312 -11.73 -14.78 -17.73
N ALA A 313 -12.53 -13.96 -18.41
CA ALA A 313 -12.35 -13.67 -19.84
C ALA A 313 -10.97 -13.05 -20.12
N ARG A 314 -10.56 -12.06 -19.30
CA ARG A 314 -9.24 -11.44 -19.42
C ARG A 314 -8.10 -12.42 -19.14
N MET A 315 -8.30 -13.35 -18.20
CA MET A 315 -7.31 -14.40 -17.94
C MET A 315 -7.17 -15.37 -19.12
N ALA A 316 -8.25 -15.64 -19.85
CA ALA A 316 -8.24 -16.51 -21.03
C ALA A 316 -7.45 -15.93 -22.22
N GLU A 317 -7.11 -14.63 -22.21
CA GLU A 317 -6.25 -14.01 -23.23
C GLU A 317 -4.79 -14.49 -23.13
N HIS A 318 -4.39 -15.02 -21.97
CA HIS A 318 -3.02 -15.51 -21.75
C HIS A 318 -2.86 -16.95 -22.29
N PRO A 319 -1.84 -17.24 -23.12
CA PRO A 319 -1.71 -18.54 -23.80
C PRO A 319 -1.45 -19.72 -22.85
N ALA A 320 -0.91 -19.46 -21.66
CA ALA A 320 -0.67 -20.48 -20.63
C ALA A 320 -1.87 -20.73 -19.70
N ILE A 321 -3.01 -20.05 -19.90
CA ILE A 321 -4.19 -20.18 -19.04
C ILE A 321 -5.33 -20.86 -19.80
N THR A 322 -5.83 -21.98 -19.27
CA THR A 322 -7.04 -22.62 -19.78
C THR A 322 -8.20 -22.32 -18.83
N VAL A 323 -9.26 -21.72 -19.34
CA VAL A 323 -10.44 -21.36 -18.55
C VAL A 323 -11.59 -22.34 -18.83
N THR A 324 -12.25 -22.81 -17.78
CA THR A 324 -13.47 -23.61 -17.85
C THR A 324 -14.60 -22.87 -17.15
N LEU A 325 -15.70 -22.62 -17.86
CA LEU A 325 -16.93 -22.08 -17.30
C LEU A 325 -17.90 -23.24 -16.98
N ILE A 326 -18.32 -23.34 -15.72
CA ILE A 326 -19.37 -24.26 -15.26
C ILE A 326 -20.60 -23.43 -14.90
N ARG A 327 -21.66 -23.53 -15.71
CA ARG A 327 -22.95 -22.88 -15.48
C ARG A 327 -23.90 -23.87 -14.78
N PHE A 328 -24.41 -23.47 -13.62
CA PHE A 328 -25.41 -24.24 -12.90
C PHE A 328 -26.81 -23.82 -13.34
N GLN A 329 -27.66 -24.80 -13.67
CA GLN A 329 -29.09 -24.59 -13.87
C GLN A 329 -29.86 -25.18 -12.67
N VAL A 330 -30.61 -24.31 -11.98
CA VAL A 330 -31.45 -24.72 -10.85
C VAL A 330 -32.86 -25.00 -11.37
N GLN A 331 -33.40 -26.19 -11.09
CA GLN A 331 -34.75 -26.56 -11.54
C GLN A 331 -35.82 -25.63 -10.95
N ALA A 332 -36.71 -25.14 -11.83
CA ALA A 332 -37.72 -24.10 -11.59
C ALA A 332 -38.91 -24.52 -10.68
N GLY A 333 -38.71 -25.42 -9.72
CA GLY A 333 -39.78 -25.96 -8.87
C GLY A 333 -40.17 -25.08 -7.67
N LEU A 334 -39.43 -24.00 -7.39
CA LEU A 334 -39.60 -23.21 -6.17
C LEU A 334 -39.22 -21.73 -6.40
N GLU A 335 -39.59 -21.14 -7.54
CA GLU A 335 -39.38 -19.70 -7.78
C GLU A 335 -40.30 -18.85 -6.89
N SER A 336 -39.71 -18.01 -6.04
CA SER A 336 -40.43 -16.99 -5.27
C SER A 336 -40.82 -15.83 -6.18
N ARG A 337 -41.96 -15.22 -5.85
CA ARG A 337 -42.88 -14.45 -6.69
C ARG A 337 -42.44 -12.99 -6.95
N ASN A 338 -41.16 -12.76 -7.28
CA ASN A 338 -40.61 -11.44 -7.65
C ASN A 338 -40.19 -11.40 -9.13
N SER A 339 -41.17 -11.32 -10.03
CA SER A 339 -41.01 -11.70 -11.45
C SER A 339 -40.43 -10.62 -12.41
N SER A 340 -40.17 -9.38 -11.97
CA SER A 340 -39.73 -8.32 -12.90
C SER A 340 -38.20 -8.10 -12.92
N ASN A 341 -37.55 -8.06 -11.75
CA ASN A 341 -36.08 -7.92 -11.68
C ASN A 341 -35.36 -9.19 -12.15
N ASN A 342 -35.90 -10.37 -11.80
CA ASN A 342 -35.33 -11.65 -12.20
C ASN A 342 -35.26 -11.86 -13.72
N PHE A 343 -36.17 -11.26 -14.50
CA PHE A 343 -36.15 -11.41 -15.96
C PHE A 343 -35.00 -10.62 -16.57
N ARG A 344 -34.82 -9.35 -16.15
CA ARG A 344 -33.70 -8.51 -16.60
C ARG A 344 -32.36 -9.09 -16.19
N ASP A 345 -32.25 -9.62 -14.98
CA ASP A 345 -31.02 -10.25 -14.51
C ASP A 345 -30.69 -11.52 -15.29
N LYS A 346 -31.68 -12.39 -15.58
CA LYS A 346 -31.50 -13.58 -16.42
C LYS A 346 -31.09 -13.22 -17.86
N GLU A 347 -31.66 -12.16 -18.43
CA GLU A 347 -31.27 -11.67 -19.76
C GLU A 347 -29.83 -11.14 -19.77
N MET A 348 -29.45 -10.38 -18.74
CA MET A 348 -28.07 -9.91 -18.57
C MET A 348 -27.06 -11.05 -18.36
N ASP A 349 -27.47 -12.10 -17.65
CA ASP A 349 -26.67 -13.31 -17.43
C ASP A 349 -26.41 -14.04 -18.75
N GLU A 350 -27.44 -14.20 -19.60
CA GLU A 350 -27.29 -14.83 -20.91
C GLU A 350 -26.33 -14.04 -21.81
N VAL A 351 -26.51 -12.71 -21.87
CA VAL A 351 -25.63 -11.82 -22.64
C VAL A 351 -24.18 -11.93 -22.16
N ALA A 352 -23.93 -11.99 -20.85
CA ALA A 352 -22.58 -12.10 -20.31
C ALA A 352 -21.91 -13.44 -20.67
N VAL A 353 -22.66 -14.55 -20.61
CA VAL A 353 -22.17 -15.89 -20.98
C VAL A 353 -21.89 -15.96 -22.49
N GLU A 354 -22.78 -15.43 -23.33
CA GLU A 354 -22.59 -15.35 -24.77
C GLU A 354 -21.39 -14.48 -25.14
N GLU A 355 -21.18 -13.36 -24.44
CA GLU A 355 -20.03 -12.48 -24.67
C GLU A 355 -18.72 -13.20 -24.39
N LEU A 356 -18.62 -13.95 -23.29
CA LEU A 356 -17.44 -14.77 -22.97
C LEU A 356 -17.18 -15.80 -24.07
N ARG A 357 -18.22 -16.54 -24.48
CA ARG A 357 -18.09 -17.55 -25.54
C ARG A 357 -17.60 -16.93 -26.85
N ARG A 358 -18.14 -15.76 -27.21
CA ARG A 358 -17.76 -15.03 -28.43
C ARG A 358 -16.32 -14.53 -28.37
N LYS A 359 -15.89 -13.95 -27.24
CA LYS A 359 -14.53 -13.42 -27.09
C LYS A 359 -13.47 -14.51 -27.14
N CYS A 360 -13.79 -15.69 -26.65
CA CYS A 360 -12.78 -16.71 -26.41
C CYS A 360 -12.59 -17.74 -27.53
N ASN A 361 -13.27 -17.66 -28.70
CA ASN A 361 -13.01 -18.48 -29.92
C ASN A 361 -12.63 -19.98 -29.67
N GLY A 362 -13.17 -20.62 -28.63
CA GLY A 362 -12.88 -22.02 -28.25
C GLY A 362 -11.81 -22.25 -27.16
N SER A 363 -11.12 -21.20 -26.67
CA SER A 363 -10.17 -21.26 -25.55
C SER A 363 -10.83 -21.51 -24.19
N VAL A 364 -12.12 -21.22 -24.06
CA VAL A 364 -12.91 -21.47 -22.86
C VAL A 364 -13.74 -22.74 -23.04
N LYS A 365 -13.57 -23.71 -22.14
CA LYS A 365 -14.44 -24.88 -22.06
C LYS A 365 -15.74 -24.51 -21.37
N TYR A 366 -16.87 -24.83 -21.98
CA TYR A 366 -18.18 -24.53 -21.42
C TYR A 366 -18.89 -25.82 -20.98
N VAL A 367 -19.35 -25.87 -19.74
CA VAL A 367 -20.07 -27.00 -19.15
C VAL A 367 -21.35 -26.51 -18.47
N GLU A 368 -22.49 -27.04 -18.88
CA GLU A 368 -23.77 -26.87 -18.17
C GLU A 368 -24.01 -28.04 -17.23
N LYS A 369 -24.44 -27.76 -16.00
CA LYS A 369 -24.83 -28.77 -15.01
C LYS A 369 -26.21 -28.46 -14.43
N ASP A 370 -27.15 -29.36 -14.69
CA ASP A 370 -28.44 -29.41 -14.00
C ASP A 370 -28.26 -30.13 -12.66
N VAL A 371 -28.48 -29.41 -11.55
CA VAL A 371 -28.25 -29.96 -10.22
C VAL A 371 -29.41 -29.71 -9.27
N ASN A 372 -29.70 -30.71 -8.43
CA ASN A 372 -30.65 -30.59 -7.34
C ASN A 372 -30.03 -29.88 -6.13
N ASN A 373 -28.72 -30.07 -5.92
CA ASN A 373 -27.97 -29.48 -4.82
C ASN A 373 -26.65 -28.89 -5.34
N VAL A 374 -26.59 -27.56 -5.46
CA VAL A 374 -25.40 -26.85 -5.97
C VAL A 374 -24.22 -27.00 -5.02
N SER A 375 -24.45 -26.96 -3.70
CA SER A 375 -23.37 -27.04 -2.70
C SER A 375 -22.60 -28.37 -2.77
N GLU A 376 -23.32 -29.48 -2.93
CA GLU A 376 -22.71 -30.82 -3.05
C GLU A 376 -21.88 -30.94 -4.34
N GLU A 377 -22.38 -30.41 -5.45
CA GLU A 377 -21.66 -30.46 -6.72
C GLU A 377 -20.40 -29.58 -6.69
N VAL A 378 -20.47 -28.42 -6.06
CA VAL A 378 -19.32 -27.52 -5.87
C VAL A 378 -18.24 -28.21 -5.02
N LEU A 379 -18.63 -28.94 -3.97
CA LEU A 379 -17.71 -29.75 -3.17
C LEU A 379 -17.04 -30.84 -4.02
N ASN A 380 -17.80 -31.57 -4.84
CA ASN A 380 -17.26 -32.61 -5.73
C ASN A 380 -16.26 -32.02 -6.75
N ILE A 381 -16.58 -30.87 -7.34
CA ILE A 381 -15.68 -30.17 -8.27
C ILE A 381 -14.42 -29.70 -7.54
N GLY A 382 -14.56 -29.15 -6.34
CA GLY A 382 -13.43 -28.76 -5.49
C GLY A 382 -12.49 -29.95 -5.24
N GLN A 383 -13.02 -31.09 -4.78
CA GLN A 383 -12.24 -32.30 -4.50
C GLN A 383 -11.52 -32.89 -5.73
N SER A 384 -12.00 -32.62 -6.94
CA SER A 384 -11.43 -33.21 -8.16
C SER A 384 -9.98 -32.80 -8.47
N ARG A 385 -9.48 -31.71 -7.86
CA ARG A 385 -8.15 -31.10 -8.14
C ARG A 385 -7.91 -30.83 -9.64
N ALA A 386 -8.98 -30.74 -10.42
CA ALA A 386 -8.92 -30.49 -11.85
C ALA A 386 -8.54 -29.03 -12.19
N PHE A 387 -8.59 -28.14 -11.20
CA PHE A 387 -8.38 -26.70 -11.37
C PHE A 387 -7.43 -26.16 -10.30
N ASP A 388 -6.66 -25.15 -10.69
CA ASP A 388 -5.65 -24.51 -9.85
C ASP A 388 -6.19 -23.21 -9.22
N LEU A 389 -7.19 -22.59 -9.84
CA LEU A 389 -7.90 -21.42 -9.34
C LEU A 389 -9.40 -21.52 -9.64
N PHE A 390 -10.22 -21.25 -8.62
CA PHE A 390 -11.66 -21.05 -8.78
C PHE A 390 -12.00 -19.55 -8.73
N ILE A 391 -12.84 -19.08 -9.64
CA ILE A 391 -13.38 -17.72 -9.64
C ILE A 391 -14.89 -17.82 -9.43
N VAL A 392 -15.38 -17.14 -8.39
CA VAL A 392 -16.79 -17.22 -7.97
C VAL A 392 -17.30 -15.83 -7.60
N GLY A 393 -18.59 -15.56 -7.84
CA GLY A 393 -19.26 -14.39 -7.25
C GLY A 393 -19.53 -14.58 -5.76
N ARG A 394 -19.55 -13.48 -5.01
CA ARG A 394 -19.84 -13.48 -3.57
C ARG A 394 -21.33 -13.70 -3.29
N GLU A 395 -22.19 -12.90 -3.93
CA GLU A 395 -23.64 -13.02 -3.80
C GLU A 395 -24.22 -14.05 -4.77
N VAL A 396 -25.17 -14.85 -4.26
CA VAL A 396 -25.90 -15.83 -5.06
C VAL A 396 -27.35 -15.35 -5.18
N SER A 397 -27.84 -15.15 -6.42
CA SER A 397 -29.25 -14.76 -6.65
C SER A 397 -30.28 -15.83 -6.27
N VAL A 398 -29.83 -17.01 -5.85
CA VAL A 398 -30.70 -18.13 -5.45
C VAL A 398 -30.97 -18.06 -3.95
N ALA A 399 -32.14 -17.51 -3.59
CA ALA A 399 -32.65 -17.41 -2.22
C ALA A 399 -32.98 -18.76 -1.53
N LYS A 400 -32.30 -19.86 -1.86
CA LYS A 400 -32.66 -21.22 -1.41
C LYS A 400 -31.52 -22.16 -1.01
N LEU A 401 -30.34 -21.64 -0.72
CA LEU A 401 -29.34 -22.41 0.02
C LEU A 401 -29.52 -22.11 1.51
N ALA A 402 -30.61 -22.64 2.07
CA ALA A 402 -30.93 -22.56 3.50
C ALA A 402 -30.06 -23.55 4.30
N ASP A 403 -29.74 -23.15 5.52
CA ASP A 403 -29.19 -23.90 6.66
C ASP A 403 -27.69 -24.01 6.92
N ASN A 404 -26.78 -23.55 6.04
CA ASN A 404 -25.37 -23.46 6.42
C ASN A 404 -25.01 -22.04 6.86
N GLN A 405 -24.77 -21.85 8.16
CA GLN A 405 -24.06 -20.65 8.64
C GLN A 405 -22.67 -20.65 8.00
N ALA A 406 -22.44 -19.73 7.06
CA ALA A 406 -21.11 -19.56 6.48
C ALA A 406 -20.14 -19.15 7.59
N GLU A 407 -19.04 -19.90 7.74
CA GLU A 407 -17.99 -19.61 8.73
C GLU A 407 -17.36 -18.24 8.41
N HIS A 408 -17.20 -17.98 7.11
CA HIS A 408 -16.60 -16.77 6.54
C HIS A 408 -17.56 -16.01 5.60
N PRO A 409 -18.41 -15.09 6.11
CA PRO A 409 -19.39 -14.33 5.34
C PRO A 409 -18.75 -13.37 4.31
N GLU A 410 -17.48 -13.02 4.49
CA GLU A 410 -16.70 -12.27 3.50
C GLU A 410 -16.48 -13.04 2.18
N LEU A 411 -16.51 -14.38 2.20
CA LEU A 411 -16.33 -15.22 1.00
C LEU A 411 -17.64 -15.58 0.28
N GLY A 412 -18.80 -15.32 0.90
CA GLY A 412 -20.08 -15.81 0.40
C GLY A 412 -20.19 -17.33 0.49
N LEU A 413 -21.35 -17.88 0.11
CA LEU A 413 -21.65 -19.30 0.34
C LEU A 413 -20.71 -20.24 -0.44
N ILE A 414 -20.51 -19.97 -1.73
CA ILE A 414 -19.67 -20.82 -2.60
C ILE A 414 -18.19 -20.67 -2.25
N GLY A 415 -17.74 -19.45 -1.98
CA GLY A 415 -16.36 -19.19 -1.57
C GLY A 415 -16.04 -19.86 -0.23
N ASP A 416 -16.95 -19.80 0.73
CA ASP A 416 -16.81 -20.45 2.04
C ASP A 416 -16.77 -21.98 1.92
N ILE A 417 -17.61 -22.59 1.07
CA ILE A 417 -17.56 -24.05 0.80
C ILE A 417 -16.20 -24.48 0.23
N LEU A 418 -15.64 -23.69 -0.69
CA LEU A 418 -14.35 -23.99 -1.31
C LEU A 418 -13.16 -23.73 -0.36
N ALA A 419 -13.30 -22.81 0.59
CA ALA A 419 -12.25 -22.44 1.54
C ALA A 419 -12.27 -23.25 2.84
N SER A 420 -13.45 -23.63 3.35
CA SER A 420 -13.64 -24.31 4.64
C SER A 420 -13.30 -25.80 4.63
N SER A 421 -13.06 -26.41 3.47
CA SER A 421 -12.69 -27.82 3.46
C SER A 421 -11.24 -28.04 3.87
N HIS A 422 -11.07 -28.38 5.14
CA HIS A 422 -9.84 -28.81 5.82
C HIS A 422 -9.08 -29.99 5.16
N ASN A 423 -9.49 -30.46 3.97
CA ASN A 423 -8.97 -31.65 3.30
C ASN A 423 -8.26 -31.37 1.95
N GLY A 424 -7.88 -30.12 1.67
CA GLY A 424 -7.09 -29.80 0.47
C GLY A 424 -7.88 -29.97 -0.84
N MET A 425 -9.11 -29.43 -0.87
CA MET A 425 -10.00 -29.44 -2.04
C MET A 425 -9.54 -28.44 -3.12
N ALA A 426 -9.54 -27.14 -2.85
CA ALA A 426 -9.20 -26.11 -3.83
C ALA A 426 -7.78 -25.57 -3.62
N ARG A 427 -7.01 -25.40 -4.71
CA ARG A 427 -5.67 -24.78 -4.66
C ARG A 427 -5.72 -23.28 -4.40
N SER A 428 -6.72 -22.58 -4.95
CA SER A 428 -6.95 -21.16 -4.70
C SER A 428 -8.37 -20.77 -5.08
N VAL A 429 -8.92 -19.77 -4.38
CA VAL A 429 -10.27 -19.25 -4.64
C VAL A 429 -10.21 -17.73 -4.73
N LEU A 430 -10.78 -17.18 -5.79
CA LEU A 430 -10.99 -15.75 -6.00
C LEU A 430 -12.49 -15.46 -5.92
N VAL A 431 -12.91 -14.87 -4.82
CA VAL A 431 -14.30 -14.44 -4.61
C VAL A 431 -14.44 -12.99 -5.04
N ILE A 432 -15.40 -12.68 -5.90
CA ILE A 432 -15.59 -11.33 -6.47
C ILE A 432 -16.93 -10.75 -6.04
N GLN A 433 -16.90 -9.49 -5.61
CA GLN A 433 -18.09 -8.67 -5.41
C GLN A 433 -18.08 -7.51 -6.43
N GLN A 434 -19.14 -7.41 -7.22
CA GLN A 434 -19.36 -6.28 -8.11
C GLN A 434 -19.69 -5.03 -7.29
N LYS A 435 -19.17 -3.86 -7.69
CA LYS A 435 -19.68 -2.60 -7.16
C LYS A 435 -21.15 -2.44 -7.58
N PRO A 436 -22.11 -2.24 -6.66
CA PRO A 436 -23.48 -1.95 -7.04
C PRO A 436 -23.51 -0.65 -7.86
N PRO A 437 -24.31 -0.59 -8.94
CA PRO A 437 -24.41 0.63 -9.74
C PRO A 437 -24.87 1.77 -8.83
N THR A 438 -24.04 2.80 -8.69
CA THR A 438 -24.42 4.03 -7.99
C THR A 438 -25.61 4.62 -8.74
N CYS A 439 -26.77 4.74 -8.09
CA CYS A 439 -27.87 5.56 -8.59
C CYS A 439 -27.31 6.97 -8.83
N GLN A 440 -27.09 7.33 -10.09
CA GLN A 440 -26.82 8.70 -10.52
C GLN A 440 -28.12 9.47 -10.66
#